data_AF-A0A938GQR8-F1
#
_entry.id   AF-A0A938GQR8-F1
#
_cell.length_a   1.000
_cell.length_b   1.000
_cell.length_c   1.000
_cell.angle_alpha   90.00
_cell.angle_beta   90.00
_cell.angle_gamma   90.00
#
_symmetry.space_group_name_H-M   'P 1'
#
loop_
_entity.id
_entity.type
_entity.pdbx_description
1 polymer ?
#
loop_
_entity_poly.entity_id
_entity_poly.type
_entity_poly.pdbx_seq_one_letter_code
_entity_poly.pdbx_strand_id
1 'polypeptide(L)' 'MLQSQTITQRSASNLALAFVLLPRRKRDGMCALYALCREVDDVADEDSRPVDERRRMLAQWREDVARAC' A
#
# COMPACT_ATOMS: atom_id res chain seq x y z
N MET A 1 -10.54 4.47 -4.90
CA MET A 1 -10.45 3.23 -5.71
C MET A 1 -9.50 3.37 -6.91
N LEU A 2 -9.56 4.45 -7.71
CA LEU A 2 -8.69 4.59 -8.89
C LEU A 2 -7.19 4.66 -8.53
N GLN A 3 -6.81 5.35 -7.45
CA GLN A 3 -5.40 5.45 -7.05
C GLN A 3 -4.78 4.13 -6.61
N SER A 4 -5.51 3.30 -5.83
CA SER A 4 -4.98 2.01 -5.37
C SER A 4 -4.79 1.01 -6.52
N GLN A 5 -5.68 1.02 -7.51
CA GLN A 5 -5.52 0.22 -8.72
C GLN A 5 -4.30 0.68 -9.54
N THR A 6 -4.06 1.99 -9.63
CA THR A 6 -2.87 2.55 -10.30
C THR A 6 -1.57 2.15 -9.59
N ILE A 7 -1.50 2.25 -8.26
CA ILE A 7 -0.31 1.82 -7.47
C ILE A 7 -0.07 0.32 -7.67
N THR A 8 -1.15 -0.49 -7.57
CA THR A 8 -1.08 -1.94 -7.77
C THR A 8 -0.55 -2.30 -9.17
N GLN A 9 -1.08 -1.66 -10.22
CA GLN A 9 -0.65 -1.89 -11.61
C GLN A 9 0.79 -1.41 -11.85
N ARG A 10 1.17 -0.24 -11.33
CA ARG A 10 2.52 0.33 -11.48
C ARG A 10 3.59 -0.47 -10.74
N SER A 11 3.24 -1.16 -9.66
CA SER A 11 4.18 -2.00 -8.91
C SER A 11 4.75 -3.17 -9.74
N ALA A 12 4.11 -3.53 -10.87
CA ALA A 12 4.52 -4.61 -11.78
C ALA A 12 4.81 -5.97 -11.11
N SER A 13 4.29 -6.21 -9.90
CA SER A 13 4.52 -7.43 -9.12
C SER A 13 3.68 -8.60 -9.62
N ASN A 14 4.26 -9.81 -9.59
CA ASN A 14 3.54 -11.07 -9.83
C ASN A 14 2.31 -11.22 -8.91
N LEU A 15 2.32 -10.60 -7.74
CA LEU A 15 1.20 -10.64 -6.80
C LEU A 15 -0.03 -9.85 -7.31
N ALA A 16 0.19 -8.73 -8.01
CA ALA A 16 -0.91 -7.93 -8.58
C ALA A 16 -1.69 -8.73 -9.64
N LEU A 17 -1.00 -9.62 -10.38
CA LEU A 17 -1.61 -10.50 -11.37
C LEU A 17 -2.54 -11.54 -10.72
N ALA A 18 -2.18 -12.03 -9.52
CA ALA A 18 -3.01 -12.99 -8.78
C ALA A 18 -4.39 -12.43 -8.42
N PHE A 19 -4.53 -11.11 -8.28
CA PHE A 19 -5.80 -10.46 -7.94
C PHE A 19 -6.81 -10.46 -9.10
N VAL A 20 -6.36 -10.63 -10.35
CA VAL A 20 -7.24 -10.67 -11.52
C VAL A 20 -8.24 -11.84 -11.44
N LEU A 21 -7.84 -12.94 -10.79
CA LEU A 21 -8.66 -14.14 -10.61
C LEU A 21 -9.74 -13.99 -9.53
N LEU A 22 -9.72 -12.90 -8.75
CA LEU A 22 -10.69 -12.69 -7.67
C LEU A 22 -12.01 -12.08 -8.18
N PRO A 23 -13.15 -12.42 -7.54
CA PRO A 23 -14.41 -11.71 -7.75
C PRO A 23 -14.22 -10.21 -7.51
N ARG A 24 -14.89 -9.36 -8.31
CA ARG A 24 -14.67 -7.90 -8.35
C ARG A 24 -14.58 -7.24 -6.97
N ARG A 25 -15.52 -7.54 -6.07
CA ARG A 25 -15.52 -7.00 -4.69
C ARG A 25 -14.26 -7.34 -3.90
N LYS A 26 -13.78 -8.58 -4.01
CA LYS A 26 -12.54 -9.02 -3.35
C LYS A 26 -11.31 -8.42 -4.01
N ARG A 27 -11.29 -8.34 -5.35
CA ARG A 27 -10.21 -7.70 -6.11
C ARG A 27 -10.03 -6.24 -5.71
N ASP A 28 -11.12 -5.47 -5.62
CA ASP A 28 -11.05 -4.06 -5.24
C ASP A 28 -10.50 -3.88 -3.81
N GLY A 29 -10.91 -4.75 -2.87
CA GLY A 29 -10.35 -4.77 -1.51
C GLY A 29 -8.87 -5.15 -1.48
N MET A 30 -8.46 -6.18 -2.23
CA MET A 30 -7.06 -6.59 -2.31
C MET A 30 -6.17 -5.53 -2.97
N CYS A 31 -6.64 -4.85 -4.02
CA CYS A 31 -5.91 -3.74 -4.63
C CYS A 31 -5.72 -2.58 -3.63
N ALA A 32 -6.73 -2.28 -2.79
CA ALA A 32 -6.60 -1.26 -1.74
C ALA A 32 -5.58 -1.67 -0.67
N LEU A 33 -5.67 -2.91 -0.17
CA LEU A 33 -4.74 -3.43 0.81
C LEU A 33 -3.30 -3.49 0.28
N TYR A 34 -3.12 -3.99 -0.95
CA TYR A 34 -1.81 -4.09 -1.55
C TYR A 34 -1.18 -2.72 -1.84
N ALA A 35 -1.97 -1.74 -2.28
CA ALA A 35 -1.49 -0.37 -2.43
C ALA A 35 -1.02 0.22 -1.10
N LEU A 36 -1.74 -0.04 0.00
CA LEU A 36 -1.32 0.37 1.34
C LEU A 36 0.02 -0.27 1.73
N CYS A 37 0.15 -1.59 1.55
CA CYS A 37 1.40 -2.30 1.84
C CYS A 37 2.57 -1.74 1.03
N ARG A 38 2.37 -1.49 -0.27
CA ARG A 38 3.44 -1.02 -1.15
C ARG A 38 4.02 0.32 -0.72
N GLU A 39 3.16 1.27 -0.34
CA GLU A 39 3.56 2.59 0.14
C GLU A 39 4.27 2.51 1.50
N VAL A 40 3.84 1.61 2.39
CA VAL A 40 4.53 1.34 3.67
C VAL A 40 5.91 0.74 3.44
N ASP A 41 6.01 -0.23 2.53
CA ASP A 41 7.27 -0.87 2.15
C ASP A 41 8.23 0.14 1.51
N ASP A 42 7.74 1.05 0.65
CA ASP A 42 8.57 2.13 0.08
C ASP A 42 9.21 3.00 1.17
N VAL A 43 8.48 3.34 2.24
CA VAL A 43 9.03 4.07 3.39
C VAL A 43 10.00 3.21 4.21
N ALA A 44 9.78 1.90 4.25
CA ALA A 44 10.63 0.95 4.98
C ALA A 44 11.90 0.53 4.20
N ASP A 45 11.92 0.66 2.89
CA ASP A 45 13.08 0.30 2.06
C ASP A 45 13.92 1.53 1.67
N GLU A 46 13.42 2.74 1.94
CA GLU A 46 14.16 3.98 1.67
C GLU A 46 15.29 4.22 2.68
N ASP A 47 16.48 3.72 2.36
CA ASP A 47 17.68 3.86 3.20
C ASP A 47 18.35 5.26 3.13
N SER A 48 17.88 6.13 2.22
CA SER A 48 18.34 7.51 2.12
C SER A 48 17.81 8.41 3.25
N ARG A 49 16.69 8.04 3.89
CA ARG A 49 16.08 8.80 4.97
C ARG A 49 16.53 8.30 6.34
N PRO A 50 16.77 9.20 7.32
CA PRO A 50 17.02 8.81 8.70
C PRO A 50 15.91 7.92 9.27
N VAL A 51 16.29 6.95 10.10
CA VAL A 51 15.35 6.00 10.73
C VAL A 51 14.25 6.71 11.50
N ASP A 52 14.56 7.81 12.19
CA ASP A 52 13.58 8.57 12.97
C ASP A 52 12.52 9.24 12.08
N GLU A 53 12.91 9.69 10.88
CA GLU A 53 11.97 10.27 9.91
C GLU A 53 11.03 9.20 9.37
N ARG A 54 11.57 8.04 8.98
CA ARG A 54 10.78 6.88 8.54
C ARG A 54 9.79 6.42 9.61
N ARG A 55 10.22 6.39 10.88
CA ARG A 55 9.34 6.09 12.02
C ARG A 55 8.20 7.08 12.17
N ARG A 56 8.46 8.39 12.01
CA ARG A 56 7.41 9.43 12.06
C ARG A 56 6.40 9.26 10.93
N MET A 57 6.88 8.99 9.70
CA MET A 57 6.00 8.74 8.55
C MET A 57 5.07 7.54 8.80
N LEU A 58 5.62 6.44 9.32
CA LEU A 58 4.84 5.25 9.67
C LEU A 58 3.86 5.48 10.83
N ALA A 59 4.25 6.30 11.82
CA ALA A 59 3.37 6.68 12.92
C ALA A 59 2.17 7.49 12.42
N GLN A 60 2.40 8.46 11.53
CA GLN A 60 1.32 9.25 10.91
C GLN A 60 0.32 8.34 10.20
N TRP A 61 0.80 7.36 9.44
CA TRP A 61 -0.07 6.39 8.76
C TRP A 61 -0.93 5.57 9.73
N ARG A 62 -0.37 5.18 10.88
CA ARG A 62 -1.15 4.48 11.92
C ARG A 62 -2.28 5.35 12.47
N GLU A 63 -2.02 6.63 12.71
CA GLU A 63 -3.05 7.57 13.13
C GLU A 63 -4.11 7.76 12.04
N ASP A 64 -3.70 7.88 10.78
CA ASP A 64 -4.60 8.07 9.64
C ASP A 64 -5.56 6.87 9.50
N VAL A 65 -5.04 5.65 9.61
CA VAL A 65 -5.86 4.42 9.61
C VAL A 65 -6.80 4.39 10.83
N ALA A 66 -6.31 4.74 12.01
CA ALA A 66 -7.13 4.78 13.22
C ALA A 66 -8.28 5.79 13.14
N ARG A 67 -8.11 6.90 12.39
CA ARG A 67 -9.20 7.87 12.13
C ARG A 67 -10.20 7.42 11.07
N ALA A 68 -9.80 6.52 10.18
CA ALA A 68 -10.64 6.03 9.09
C ALA A 68 -11.53 4.83 9.48
N CYS A 69 -11.23 4.18 10.61
CA CYS A 69 -12.01 3.10 11.21
C CYS A 69 -12.95 3.61 12.30
#